data_AF-A0A963QXS4-F1
#
_entry.id   AF-A0A963QXS4-F1
#
_cell.length_a   1.000
_cell.length_b   1.000
_cell.length_c   1.000
_cell.angle_alpha   90.00
_cell.angle_beta   90.00
_cell.angle_gamma   90.00
#
_symmetry.space_group_name_H-M   'P 1'
#
loop_
_entity.id
_entity.type
_entity.pdbx_description
1 polymer ?
#
loop_
_entity_poly.entity_id
_entity_poly.type
_entity_poly.pdbx_seq_one_letter_code
_entity_poly.pdbx_strand_id
1 'polypeptide(L)' 'MADVNRGNRPLSPHLQVYRLPLAAITSILTRITGHALVAGIVLIVWWLVAAVSSPGAFACADWVVRSWLG' A
#
# COMPACT_ATOMS: atom_id res chain seq x y z
N MET A 1 0.06 -9.30 38.70
CA MET A 1 1.45 -9.81 38.53
C MET A 1 1.84 -9.66 37.07
N ALA A 2 2.47 -8.55 36.69
CA ALA A 2 3.00 -8.37 35.33
C ALA A 2 4.17 -7.39 35.30
N ASP A 3 5.15 -7.62 36.17
CA ASP A 3 6.55 -7.31 35.90
C ASP A 3 7.34 -8.59 36.16
N VAL A 4 7.29 -9.50 35.18
CA VAL A 4 8.23 -10.62 35.16
C VAL A 4 9.20 -10.26 34.07
N ASN A 5 10.42 -9.89 34.45
CA ASN A 5 11.53 -9.69 33.53
C ASN A 5 11.79 -11.02 32.79
N ARG A 6 11.24 -11.18 31.59
CA ARG A 6 11.18 -12.46 30.88
C ARG A 6 12.51 -12.93 30.29
N GLY A 7 13.60 -12.17 30.47
CA GLY A 7 14.89 -12.44 29.86
C GLY A 7 14.82 -12.46 28.32
N ASN A 8 15.93 -12.76 27.65
CA ASN A 8 15.97 -12.86 26.19
C ASN A 8 15.57 -14.27 25.72
N ARG A 9 14.27 -14.56 25.78
CA ARG A 9 13.73 -15.84 25.27
C ARG A 9 13.92 -15.93 23.75
N PRO A 10 14.24 -17.11 23.21
CA PRO A 10 14.34 -17.28 21.77
C PRO A 10 13.00 -16.93 21.11
N LEU A 11 13.06 -16.07 20.08
CA LEU A 11 11.90 -15.75 19.25
C LEU A 11 11.61 -16.91 18.30
N SER A 12 10.35 -17.07 17.92
CA SER A 12 9.98 -17.98 16.83
C SER A 12 10.79 -17.69 15.56
N PRO A 13 11.02 -18.67 14.69
CA PRO A 13 11.79 -18.49 13.47
C PRO A 13 11.32 -17.29 12.65
N HIS A 14 12.26 -16.51 12.12
CA HIS A 14 11.94 -15.34 11.30
C HIS A 14 11.27 -15.76 9.98
N LEU A 15 10.49 -14.84 9.39
CA LEU A 15 9.71 -15.10 8.17
C LEU A 15 10.56 -15.66 7.02
N GLN A 16 11.86 -15.35 6.96
CA GLN A 16 12.76 -15.83 5.91
C GLN A 16 13.00 -17.36 5.93
N VAL A 17 12.79 -18.05 7.06
CA VAL A 17 12.90 -19.53 7.16
C VAL A 17 11.55 -20.22 6.95
N TYR A 18 10.45 -19.48 7.10
CA TYR A 18 9.12 -20.06 7.02
C TYR A 18 8.71 -20.33 5.58
N ARG A 19 8.24 -21.55 5.29
CA ARG A 19 7.64 -21.89 3.99
C ARG A 19 6.18 -21.42 3.97
N LEU A 20 5.96 -20.26 3.35
CA LEU A 20 4.63 -19.66 3.27
C LEU A 20 3.69 -20.52 2.41
N PRO A 21 2.52 -20.95 2.93
CA PRO A 21 1.50 -21.60 2.12
C PRO A 21 0.84 -20.59 1.17
N LEU A 22 0.25 -21.09 0.08
CA LEU A 22 -0.42 -20.25 -0.92
C LEU A 22 -1.47 -19.32 -0.31
N ALA A 23 -2.26 -19.80 0.66
CA ALA A 23 -3.26 -18.97 1.33
C ALA A 23 -2.66 -17.74 2.04
N ALA A 24 -1.45 -17.87 2.61
CA ALA A 24 -0.75 -16.75 3.25
C ALA A 24 -0.23 -15.74 2.22
N ILE A 25 0.33 -16.24 1.10
CA ILE A 25 0.78 -15.41 -0.03
C ILE A 25 -0.40 -14.64 -0.64
N THR A 26 -1.51 -15.32 -0.92
CA THR A 26 -2.72 -14.69 -1.43
C THR A 26 -3.25 -13.64 -0.45
N SER A 27 -3.26 -13.93 0.86
CA SER A 27 -3.72 -12.95 1.86
C SER A 27 -2.91 -11.66 1.83
N ILE A 28 -1.57 -11.74 1.80
CA ILE A 28 -0.73 -10.53 1.77
C ILE A 28 -0.83 -9.79 0.44
N LEU A 29 -0.94 -10.51 -0.69
CA LEU A 29 -1.12 -9.90 -2.00
C LEU A 29 -2.45 -9.13 -2.07
N THR A 30 -3.56 -9.71 -1.63
CA THR A 30 -4.85 -9.02 -1.58
C THR A 30 -4.80 -7.76 -0.71
N ARG A 31 -4.05 -7.77 0.39
CA ARG A 31 -3.85 -6.57 1.21
C ARG A 31 -3.05 -5.52 0.45
N ILE A 32 -1.93 -5.88 -0.16
CA ILE A 32 -1.08 -4.94 -0.90
C ILE A 32 -1.85 -4.33 -2.09
N THR A 33 -2.50 -5.16 -2.91
CA THR A 33 -3.28 -4.69 -4.07
C THR A 33 -4.49 -3.88 -3.64
N GLY A 34 -5.14 -4.23 -2.52
CA GLY A 34 -6.20 -3.42 -1.92
C GLY A 34 -5.73 -2.00 -1.58
N HIS A 35 -4.57 -1.85 -0.94
CA HIS A 35 -4.02 -0.52 -0.63
C HIS A 35 -3.62 0.25 -1.91
N ALA A 36 -3.07 -0.44 -2.91
CA ALA A 36 -2.77 0.16 -4.21
C ALA A 36 -4.03 0.69 -4.91
N LEU A 37 -5.14 -0.05 -4.85
CA LEU A 37 -6.43 0.39 -5.41
C LEU A 37 -6.97 1.63 -4.68
N VAL A 38 -6.84 1.71 -3.36
CA VAL A 38 -7.23 2.93 -2.61
C VAL A 38 -6.43 4.14 -3.09
N ALA A 39 -5.11 4.02 -3.22
CA ALA A 39 -4.28 5.09 -3.76
C ALA A 39 -4.68 5.48 -5.20
N GLY A 40 -4.95 4.48 -6.05
CA GLY A 40 -5.41 4.69 -7.42
C GLY A 40 -6.75 5.43 -7.51
N ILE A 41 -7.70 5.10 -6.63
CA ILE A 41 -9.00 5.80 -6.57
C ILE A 41 -8.80 7.26 -6.16
N VAL A 42 -7.96 7.54 -5.15
CA VAL A 42 -7.66 8.91 -4.74
C VAL A 42 -7.04 9.71 -5.90
N LEU A 43 -6.12 9.10 -6.65
CA LEU A 43 -5.50 9.70 -7.84
C LEU A 43 -6.55 10.04 -8.91
N ILE A 44 -7.46 9.09 -9.23
CA ILE A 44 -8.52 9.29 -10.22
C ILE A 44 -9.48 10.42 -9.78
N VAL A 45 -9.89 10.43 -8.50
CA VAL A 45 -10.78 11.48 -7.97
C VAL A 45 -10.11 12.85 -8.09
N TRP A 46 -8.83 12.96 -7.70
CA TRP A 46 -8.08 14.21 -7.85
C TRP A 46 -7.98 14.66 -9.31
N TRP A 47 -7.69 13.74 -10.23
CA TRP A 47 -7.64 14.03 -11.67
C TRP A 47 -8.97 14.55 -12.22
N LEU A 48 -10.09 13.92 -11.84
CA LEU A 48 -11.44 14.36 -12.24
C LEU A 48 -11.80 15.75 -11.67
N VAL A 49 -11.46 16.01 -10.42
CA VAL A 49 -11.65 17.34 -9.80
C VAL A 49 -10.81 18.39 -10.53
N ALA A 50 -9.56 18.07 -10.86
CA ALA A 50 -8.69 18.97 -11.62
C ALA A 50 -9.26 19.29 -13.01
N ALA A 51 -9.87 18.31 -13.68
CA ALA A 51 -10.48 18.46 -15.01
C ALA A 51 -11.61 19.50 -15.06
N VAL A 52 -12.38 19.67 -13.97
CA VAL A 52 -13.46 20.66 -13.89
C VAL A 52 -13.03 21.99 -13.25
N SER A 53 -11.83 22.06 -12.68
CA SER A 53 -11.38 23.23 -11.91
C SER A 53 -10.76 24.32 -12.78
N SER A 54 -9.77 23.99 -13.60
CA SER A 54 -9.14 24.93 -14.55
C SER A 54 -8.20 24.21 -15.51
N PRO A 55 -7.83 24.82 -16.66
CA PRO A 55 -6.85 24.24 -17.58
C PRO A 55 -5.49 23.96 -16.94
N GLY A 56 -5.00 24.86 -16.08
CA GLY A 56 -3.71 24.69 -15.41
C GLY A 56 -3.72 23.57 -14.37
N ALA A 57 -4.81 23.46 -13.60
CA ALA A 57 -4.98 22.36 -12.65
C ALA A 57 -5.03 21.00 -13.36
N PHE A 58 -5.77 20.92 -14.47
CA PHE A 58 -5.86 19.71 -15.27
C PHE A 58 -4.51 19.32 -15.89
N ALA A 59 -3.76 20.28 -16.45
CA ALA A 59 -2.43 20.00 -17.03
C ALA A 59 -1.46 19.42 -16.00
N CYS A 60 -1.50 19.90 -14.74
CA CYS A 60 -0.72 19.32 -13.65
C CYS A 60 -1.13 17.87 -13.37
N ALA A 61 -2.44 17.60 -13.25
CA ALA A 61 -2.94 16.26 -12.99
C ALA A 61 -2.66 15.28 -14.15
N ASP A 62 -2.84 15.71 -15.40
CA ASP A 62 -2.56 14.91 -16.60
C ASP A 62 -1.06 14.61 -16.73
N TRP A 63 -0.17 15.54 -16.34
CA TRP A 63 1.27 15.26 -16.28
C TRP A 63 1.60 14.19 -15.24
N VAL A 64 0.98 14.24 -14.05
CA VAL A 64 1.20 13.24 -13.00
C VAL A 64 0.72 11.85 -13.42
N VAL A 65 -0.41 11.76 -14.14
CA VAL A 65 -1.02 10.50 -14.64
C VAL A 65 -0.38 9.98 -15.94
N ARG A 66 0.55 10.73 -16.55
CA ARG A 66 1.35 10.27 -17.70
C ARG A 66 2.83 10.12 -17.35
N SER A 67 3.16 10.29 -16.08
CA SER A 67 4.52 10.16 -15.58
C SER A 67 4.92 8.68 -15.48
N TRP A 68 6.15 8.42 -15.08
CA TRP A 68 6.57 7.04 -14.82
C TRP A 68 5.90 6.43 -13.57
N LEU A 69 5.44 7.27 -12.64
CA LEU A 69 4.84 6.86 -11.38
C LEU A 69 3.32 6.66 -11.49
N GLY A 70 2.73 7.15 -12.58
CA GLY A 70 1.34 7.04 -12.98
C GLY A 70 1.26 7.42 -14.43
#